data_AF-A0A1S9C9N3-F1
#
_entry.id   AF-A0A1S9C9N3-F1
#
_cell.length_a   1.000
_cell.length_b   1.000
_cell.length_c   1.000
_cell.angle_alpha   90.00
_cell.angle_beta   90.00
_cell.angle_gamma   90.00
#
_symmetry.space_group_name_H-M   'P 1'
#
loop_
_entity.id
_entity.type
_entity.pdbx_description
1 polymer ?
#
loop_
_entity_poly.entity_id
_entity_poly.type
_entity_poly.pdbx_seq_one_letter_code
_entity_poly.pdbx_strand_id
1 'polypeptide(L)'
;MRKTIYLKERQSRRKQQQRQRMIIVIVGIIGVLIIGMSVLWPNYYEVVINGQDIGTIENKEYVEDSLNFVKTQLELQYKTSVKLSDEDNIEVKKTLFPLSDRINTEYLISYIRNNMDFLLEFYEIRVDGENIGIVQSKDYKELLLDELNKEFYNNSATDFKNNIEFIPVFARREDLMSIENLIKIATKTSKVPMEYIVEPADTLGGIANKLKISLQELLNYNPHLTPESTITVGEKLKVEVDMPFIKLR
;
A
#
# COMPACT_ATOMS: atom_id res chain seq x y z
N MET A 1 76.27 48.52 24.18
CA MET A 1 75.15 47.55 24.13
C MET A 1 73.77 48.15 23.77
N ARG A 2 73.46 49.44 24.03
CA ARG A 2 72.12 50.00 23.74
C ARG A 2 71.76 50.13 22.23
N LYS A 3 72.74 50.34 21.34
CA LYS A 3 72.52 50.53 19.89
C LYS A 3 72.11 49.23 19.17
N THR A 4 72.63 48.08 19.61
CA THR A 4 72.29 46.75 19.06
C THR A 4 70.90 46.27 19.50
N ILE A 5 70.48 46.61 20.72
CA ILE A 5 69.13 46.33 21.24
C ILE A 5 68.08 47.12 20.45
N TYR A 6 68.33 48.40 20.19
CA TYR A 6 67.44 49.27 19.41
C TYR A 6 67.29 48.83 17.95
N LEU A 7 68.37 48.37 17.32
CA LEU A 7 68.33 47.81 15.96
C LEU A 7 67.56 46.47 15.90
N LYS A 8 67.71 45.61 16.92
CA LYS A 8 67.01 44.32 17.02
C LYS A 8 65.51 44.49 17.27
N GLU A 9 65.11 45.46 18.10
CA GLU A 9 63.70 45.86 18.29
C GLU A 9 63.09 46.46 17.02
N ARG A 10 63.82 47.32 16.31
CA ARG A 10 63.34 47.90 15.04
C ARG A 10 63.19 46.84 13.94
N GLN A 11 64.08 45.84 13.91
CA GLN A 11 63.97 44.69 13.01
C GLN A 11 62.83 43.72 13.40
N SER A 12 62.60 43.46 14.69
CA SER A 12 61.49 42.61 15.14
C SER A 12 60.14 43.26 14.87
N ARG A 13 60.00 44.58 15.13
CA ARG A 13 58.79 45.35 14.80
C ARG A 13 58.53 45.38 13.30
N ARG A 14 59.56 45.50 12.45
CA ARG A 14 59.44 45.40 10.98
C ARG A 14 58.98 44.01 10.53
N LYS A 15 59.56 42.93 11.09
CA LYS A 15 59.13 41.55 10.80
C LYS A 15 57.68 41.29 11.26
N GLN A 16 57.30 41.83 12.41
CA GLN A 16 55.94 41.73 12.95
C GLN A 16 54.93 42.52 12.08
N GLN A 17 55.28 43.73 11.64
CA GLN A 17 54.48 44.51 10.69
C GLN A 17 54.37 43.82 9.32
N GLN A 18 55.45 43.22 8.80
CA GLN A 18 55.42 42.43 7.57
C GLN A 18 54.53 41.19 7.72
N ARG A 19 54.59 40.49 8.86
CA ARG A 19 53.72 39.34 9.14
C ARG A 19 52.24 39.76 9.26
N GLN A 20 51.93 40.88 9.89
CA GLN A 20 50.57 41.42 9.96
C GLN A 20 50.03 41.84 8.58
N ARG A 21 50.86 42.48 7.74
CA ARG A 21 50.49 42.78 6.35
C ARG A 21 50.26 41.52 5.53
N MET A 22 51.11 40.50 5.68
CA MET A 22 50.91 39.20 5.04
C MET A 22 49.60 38.53 5.48
N ILE A 23 49.26 38.58 6.77
CA ILE A 23 47.98 38.05 7.28
C ILE A 23 46.80 38.79 6.65
N ILE A 24 46.83 40.13 6.56
CA ILE A 24 45.76 40.90 5.92
C ILE A 24 45.60 40.53 4.43
N VAL A 25 46.72 40.36 3.71
CA VAL A 25 46.69 39.92 2.30
C VAL A 25 46.14 38.51 2.17
N ILE A 26 46.55 37.57 3.03
CA ILE A 26 46.05 36.18 3.01
C ILE A 26 44.55 36.14 3.35
N VAL A 27 44.10 36.88 4.36
CA VAL A 27 42.67 36.97 4.70
C VAL A 27 41.88 37.61 3.57
N GLY A 28 42.43 38.62 2.90
CA GLY A 28 41.82 39.21 1.70
C GLY A 28 41.70 38.21 0.55
N ILE A 29 42.75 37.43 0.28
CA ILE A 29 42.74 36.38 -0.75
C ILE A 29 41.74 35.27 -0.39
N ILE A 30 41.73 34.81 0.85
CA ILE A 30 40.76 33.82 1.33
C ILE A 30 39.34 34.38 1.23
N GLY A 31 39.11 35.65 1.56
CA GLY A 31 37.81 36.31 1.40
C GLY A 31 37.34 36.35 -0.06
N VAL A 32 38.23 36.74 -0.98
CA VAL A 32 37.94 36.73 -2.42
C VAL A 32 37.70 35.30 -2.94
N LEU A 33 38.48 34.33 -2.46
CA LEU A 33 38.27 32.92 -2.79
C LEU A 33 36.95 32.40 -2.24
N ILE A 34 36.55 32.73 -1.01
CA ILE A 34 35.26 32.31 -0.43
C ILE A 34 34.10 32.96 -1.19
N ILE A 35 34.19 34.24 -1.53
CA ILE A 35 33.16 34.94 -2.30
C ILE A 35 33.07 34.36 -3.72
N GLY A 36 34.22 34.20 -4.39
CA GLY A 36 34.28 33.58 -5.72
C GLY A 36 33.82 32.13 -5.72
N MET A 37 34.17 31.37 -4.67
CA MET A 37 33.71 30.00 -4.48
C MET A 37 32.19 29.98 -4.24
N SER A 38 31.64 30.86 -3.40
CA SER A 38 30.20 30.99 -3.16
C SER A 38 29.40 31.28 -4.44
N VAL A 39 29.93 32.13 -5.33
CA VAL A 39 29.32 32.43 -6.65
C VAL A 39 29.36 31.22 -7.61
N LEU A 40 30.29 30.28 -7.39
CA LEU A 40 30.45 29.07 -8.20
C LEU A 40 29.70 27.85 -7.61
N TRP A 41 28.89 28.02 -6.56
CA TRP A 41 28.11 26.91 -5.97
C TRP A 41 26.72 26.80 -6.62
N PRO A 42 26.22 25.57 -6.88
CA PRO A 42 24.87 25.39 -7.43
C PRO A 42 23.83 25.91 -6.44
N ASN A 43 23.09 26.94 -6.84
CA ASN A 43 22.02 27.55 -6.06
C ASN A 43 20.62 27.18 -6.56
N TYR A 44 20.55 26.32 -7.57
CA TYR A 44 19.33 25.98 -8.27
C TYR A 44 19.22 24.48 -8.49
N TYR A 45 17.98 24.03 -8.61
CA TYR A 45 17.63 22.66 -8.91
C TYR A 45 16.60 22.64 -10.04
N GLU A 46 16.92 21.93 -11.11
CA GLU A 46 16.00 21.62 -12.20
C GLU A 46 15.12 20.44 -11.77
N VAL A 47 13.80 20.58 -11.95
CA VAL A 47 12.82 19.54 -11.62
C VAL A 47 12.30 18.93 -12.91
N VAL A 48 12.53 17.63 -13.07
CA VAL A 48 12.06 16.86 -14.22
C VAL A 48 11.11 15.79 -13.71
N ILE A 49 9.88 15.74 -14.23
CA ILE A 49 8.87 14.74 -13.87
C ILE A 49 8.48 13.98 -15.14
N ASN A 50 8.56 12.65 -15.12
CA ASN A 50 8.28 11.81 -16.30
C ASN A 50 9.08 12.22 -17.55
N GLY A 51 10.31 12.71 -17.36
CA GLY A 51 11.17 13.20 -18.45
C GLY A 51 10.82 14.59 -18.98
N GLN A 52 9.80 15.26 -18.45
CA GLN A 52 9.45 16.64 -18.79
C GLN A 52 10.11 17.61 -17.80
N ASP A 53 10.84 18.61 -18.31
CA ASP A 53 11.34 19.73 -17.50
C ASP A 53 10.17 20.63 -17.08
N ILE A 54 9.98 20.72 -15.77
CA ILE A 54 8.87 21.45 -15.14
C ILE A 54 9.28 22.87 -14.78
N GLY A 55 10.58 23.10 -14.53
CA GLY A 55 11.09 24.37 -14.08
C GLY A 55 12.26 24.26 -13.11
N THR A 56 12.74 25.43 -12.67
CA THR A 56 13.85 25.55 -11.73
C THR A 56 13.37 26.06 -10.35
N ILE A 57 13.85 25.44 -9.27
CA ILE A 57 13.62 25.83 -7.86
C ILE A 57 14.94 26.20 -7.13
N GLU A 58 14.83 26.99 -6.05
CA GLU A 58 15.98 27.39 -5.22
C GLU A 58 16.27 26.42 -4.08
N ASN A 59 15.24 25.75 -3.55
CA ASN A 59 15.38 24.75 -2.49
C ASN A 59 14.78 23.43 -2.95
N LYS A 60 15.58 22.37 -2.92
CA LYS A 60 15.15 21.00 -3.25
C LYS A 60 13.97 20.51 -2.40
N GLU A 61 13.79 21.05 -1.19
CA GLU A 61 12.69 20.69 -0.28
C GLU A 61 11.31 21.04 -0.86
N TYR A 62 11.23 22.02 -1.79
CA TYR A 62 9.95 22.39 -2.40
C TYR A 62 9.28 21.22 -3.14
N VAL A 63 10.06 20.28 -3.68
CA VAL A 63 9.51 19.07 -4.33
C VAL A 63 8.84 18.18 -3.29
N GLU A 64 9.57 17.84 -2.23
CA GLU A 64 9.09 16.97 -1.15
C GLU A 64 7.87 17.58 -0.43
N ASP A 65 7.94 18.87 -0.11
CA ASP A 65 6.83 19.60 0.51
C ASP A 65 5.58 19.61 -0.38
N SER A 66 5.76 19.80 -1.69
CA SER A 66 4.65 19.79 -2.65
C SER A 66 4.01 18.40 -2.76
N LEU A 67 4.83 17.35 -2.85
CA LEU A 67 4.35 15.96 -2.90
C LEU A 67 3.58 15.61 -1.63
N ASN A 68 4.16 15.88 -0.46
CA ASN A 68 3.54 15.58 0.83
C ASN A 68 2.27 16.38 1.06
N PHE A 69 2.23 17.65 0.63
CA PHE A 69 1.02 18.44 0.69
C PHE A 69 -0.10 17.83 -0.16
N VAL A 70 0.18 17.48 -1.42
CA VAL A 70 -0.83 16.85 -2.30
C VAL A 70 -1.29 15.50 -1.74
N LYS A 71 -0.35 14.64 -1.30
CA LYS A 71 -0.69 13.36 -0.65
C LYS A 71 -1.59 13.58 0.55
N THR A 72 -1.20 14.45 1.48
CA THR A 72 -1.99 14.75 2.68
C THR A 72 -3.41 15.23 2.34
N GLN A 73 -3.55 16.09 1.33
CA GLN A 73 -4.88 16.53 0.87
C GLN A 73 -5.73 15.37 0.36
N LEU A 74 -5.15 14.49 -0.46
CA LEU A 74 -5.84 13.32 -1.00
C LEU A 74 -6.17 12.31 0.12
N GLU A 75 -5.26 12.08 1.07
CA GLU A 75 -5.47 11.20 2.21
C GLU A 75 -6.60 11.69 3.12
N LEU A 76 -6.69 13.00 3.34
CA LEU A 76 -7.82 13.60 4.08
C LEU A 76 -9.14 13.47 3.30
N GLN A 77 -9.10 13.65 1.98
CA GLN A 77 -10.28 13.56 1.12
C GLN A 77 -10.82 12.12 1.05
N TYR A 78 -9.94 11.14 0.88
CA TYR A 78 -10.33 9.74 0.68
C TYR A 78 -10.27 8.88 1.95
N LYS A 79 -9.72 9.43 3.04
CA LYS A 79 -9.58 8.76 4.35
C LYS A 79 -8.82 7.44 4.28
N THR A 80 -7.82 7.38 3.40
CA THR A 80 -6.92 6.23 3.22
C THR A 80 -5.57 6.74 2.74
N SER A 81 -4.51 5.94 2.89
CA SER A 81 -3.17 6.27 2.42
C SER A 81 -3.12 6.38 0.89
N VAL A 82 -2.26 7.26 0.40
CA VAL A 82 -2.16 7.59 -1.02
C VAL A 82 -0.73 7.41 -1.51
N LYS A 83 -0.58 6.80 -2.69
CA LYS A 83 0.68 6.79 -3.44
C LYS A 83 0.51 7.56 -4.75
N LEU A 84 1.44 8.44 -5.08
CA LEU A 84 1.46 9.08 -6.40
C LEU A 84 2.15 8.14 -7.39
N SER A 85 1.56 7.92 -8.56
CA SER A 85 2.00 6.90 -9.52
C SER A 85 3.42 7.16 -10.04
N ASP A 86 3.77 8.43 -10.25
CA ASP A 86 5.01 8.85 -10.90
C ASP A 86 6.06 9.42 -9.93
N GLU A 87 5.89 9.17 -8.62
CA GLU A 87 6.81 9.69 -7.61
C GLU A 87 8.26 9.22 -7.83
N ASP A 88 8.42 7.96 -8.27
CA ASP A 88 9.73 7.37 -8.57
C ASP A 88 10.38 7.96 -9.85
N ASN A 89 9.62 8.69 -10.67
CA ASN A 89 10.06 9.31 -11.93
C ASN A 89 10.39 10.81 -11.77
N ILE A 90 10.53 11.29 -10.53
CA ILE A 90 10.90 12.68 -10.23
C ILE A 90 12.42 12.79 -10.11
N GLU A 91 13.02 13.56 -11.00
CA GLU A 91 14.45 13.85 -10.97
C GLU A 91 14.70 15.30 -10.58
N VAL A 92 15.62 15.49 -9.63
CA VAL A 92 16.03 16.83 -9.16
C VAL A 92 17.53 17.00 -9.42
N LYS A 93 17.87 17.80 -10.45
CA LYS A 93 19.25 17.98 -10.93
C LYS A 93 19.81 19.33 -10.47
N LYS A 94 20.99 19.30 -9.84
CA LYS A 94 21.69 20.53 -9.42
C LYS A 94 22.21 21.31 -10.63
N THR A 95 21.95 22.62 -10.66
CA THR A 95 22.46 23.52 -11.69
C THR A 95 22.97 24.84 -11.10
N LEU A 96 23.93 25.47 -11.79
CA LEU A 96 24.51 26.76 -11.40
C LEU A 96 23.59 27.94 -11.73
N PHE A 97 22.74 27.80 -12.75
CA PHE A 97 21.81 28.82 -13.24
C PHE A 97 20.49 28.17 -13.64
N PRO A 98 19.36 28.91 -13.61
CA PRO A 98 18.09 28.37 -14.06
C PRO A 98 18.16 27.99 -15.54
N LEU A 99 17.91 26.71 -15.83
CA LEU A 99 17.84 26.20 -17.20
C LEU A 99 16.46 26.43 -17.82
N SER A 100 15.45 26.60 -16.97
CA SER A 100 14.04 26.80 -17.29
C SER A 100 13.40 27.86 -16.39
N ASP A 101 12.12 28.14 -16.62
CA ASP A 101 11.37 29.13 -15.84
C ASP A 101 11.42 28.79 -14.34
N ARG A 102 11.53 29.83 -13.53
CA ARG A 102 11.55 29.68 -12.08
C ARG A 102 10.15 29.39 -11.57
N ILE A 103 10.02 28.30 -10.82
CA ILE A 103 8.74 27.85 -10.26
C ILE A 103 8.80 27.85 -8.73
N ASN A 104 7.63 27.90 -8.09
CA ASN A 104 7.46 27.84 -6.65
C ASN A 104 6.68 26.59 -6.24
N THR A 105 6.51 26.41 -4.93
CA THR A 105 5.74 25.31 -4.34
C THR A 105 4.30 25.30 -4.85
N GLU A 106 3.65 26.46 -5.00
CA GLU A 106 2.26 26.54 -5.48
C GLU A 106 2.10 26.02 -6.91
N TYR A 107 3.06 26.33 -7.78
CA TYR A 107 3.10 25.79 -9.14
C TYR A 107 3.30 24.28 -9.12
N LEU A 108 4.27 23.77 -8.35
CA LEU A 108 4.54 22.33 -8.23
C LEU A 108 3.31 21.56 -7.72
N ILE A 109 2.68 22.03 -6.64
CA ILE A 109 1.43 21.45 -6.12
C ILE A 109 0.36 21.42 -7.23
N SER A 110 0.21 22.50 -7.98
CA SER A 110 -0.78 22.58 -9.06
C SER A 110 -0.45 21.65 -10.23
N TYR A 111 0.83 21.54 -10.59
CA TYR A 111 1.29 20.62 -11.62
C TYR A 111 1.02 19.16 -11.20
N ILE A 112 1.43 18.76 -9.99
CA ILE A 112 1.22 17.41 -9.45
C ILE A 112 -0.26 17.07 -9.47
N ARG A 113 -1.13 17.93 -8.93
CA ARG A 113 -2.59 17.68 -8.89
C ARG A 113 -3.24 17.48 -10.25
N ASN A 114 -2.73 18.15 -11.27
CA ASN A 114 -3.35 18.15 -12.60
C ASN A 114 -2.76 17.11 -13.55
N ASN A 115 -1.55 16.60 -13.26
CA ASN A 115 -0.80 15.78 -14.21
C ASN A 115 -0.33 14.43 -13.64
N MET A 116 -0.38 14.22 -12.32
CA MET A 116 -0.01 12.95 -11.71
C MET A 116 -1.24 12.17 -11.27
N ASP A 117 -1.29 10.90 -11.67
CA ASP A 117 -2.26 9.95 -11.14
C ASP A 117 -1.89 9.53 -9.71
N PHE A 118 -2.90 9.05 -8.98
CA PHE A 118 -2.73 8.54 -7.63
C PHE A 118 -3.42 7.19 -7.44
N LEU A 119 -2.87 6.42 -6.52
CA LEU A 119 -3.36 5.13 -6.07
C LEU A 119 -3.77 5.25 -4.60
N LEU A 120 -4.83 4.54 -4.24
CA LEU A 120 -5.35 4.50 -2.88
C LEU A 120 -5.01 3.15 -2.24
N GLU A 121 -4.69 3.17 -0.95
CA GLU A 121 -4.52 1.93 -0.19
C GLU A 121 -5.88 1.26 0.05
N PHE A 122 -5.97 0.02 -0.40
CA PHE A 122 -7.10 -0.90 -0.29
C PHE A 122 -6.61 -2.28 0.16
N TYR A 123 -7.46 -3.31 0.08
CA TYR A 123 -7.12 -4.66 0.51
C TYR A 123 -7.36 -5.70 -0.59
N GLU A 124 -6.31 -6.40 -1.00
CA GLU A 124 -6.42 -7.64 -1.75
C GLU A 124 -6.92 -8.74 -0.82
N ILE A 125 -8.01 -9.42 -1.20
CA ILE A 125 -8.54 -10.57 -0.47
C ILE A 125 -7.95 -11.85 -1.05
N ARG A 126 -7.38 -12.66 -0.17
CA ARG A 126 -6.95 -14.02 -0.48
C ARG A 126 -7.72 -15.05 0.32
N VAL A 127 -8.16 -16.10 -0.36
CA VAL A 127 -8.80 -17.28 0.25
C VAL A 127 -7.90 -18.48 -0.02
N ASP A 128 -7.39 -19.10 1.04
CA ASP A 128 -6.43 -20.22 0.96
C ASP A 128 -5.22 -19.92 0.05
N GLY A 129 -4.80 -18.64 0.00
CA GLY A 129 -3.68 -18.15 -0.80
C GLY A 129 -4.04 -17.71 -2.22
N GLU A 130 -5.27 -17.98 -2.71
CA GLU A 130 -5.75 -17.53 -4.02
C GLU A 130 -6.31 -16.10 -3.93
N ASN A 131 -5.87 -15.20 -4.81
CA ASN A 131 -6.43 -13.85 -4.91
C ASN A 131 -7.80 -13.90 -5.57
N ILE A 132 -8.82 -13.38 -4.88
CA ILE A 132 -10.19 -13.32 -5.39
C ILE A 132 -10.67 -11.90 -5.70
N GLY A 133 -9.91 -10.86 -5.38
CA GLY A 133 -10.27 -9.47 -5.68
C GLY A 133 -9.69 -8.43 -4.72
N ILE A 134 -9.98 -7.15 -4.99
CA ILE A 134 -9.60 -6.00 -4.15
C ILE A 134 -10.86 -5.35 -3.57
N VAL A 135 -10.85 -5.09 -2.27
CA VAL A 135 -11.96 -4.44 -1.55
C VAL A 135 -11.52 -3.21 -0.79
N GLN A 136 -12.50 -2.38 -0.46
CA GLN A 136 -12.28 -1.12 0.22
C GLN A 136 -11.91 -1.27 1.70
N SER A 137 -12.47 -2.26 2.41
CA SER A 137 -12.31 -2.39 3.87
C SER A 137 -12.20 -3.85 4.32
N LYS A 138 -11.47 -4.07 5.42
CA LYS A 138 -11.41 -5.35 6.14
C LYS A 138 -12.75 -5.71 6.80
N ASP A 139 -13.64 -4.74 7.00
CA ASP A 139 -14.98 -4.96 7.59
C ASP A 139 -15.83 -5.91 6.75
N TYR A 140 -15.47 -6.09 5.47
CA TYR A 140 -16.12 -7.04 4.58
C TYR A 140 -15.99 -8.48 5.09
N LYS A 141 -15.00 -8.77 5.94
CA LYS A 141 -14.86 -10.08 6.59
C LYS A 141 -16.08 -10.43 7.45
N GLU A 142 -16.56 -9.48 8.25
CA GLU A 142 -17.72 -9.73 9.12
C GLU A 142 -19.02 -9.83 8.32
N LEU A 143 -19.16 -9.01 7.28
CA LEU A 143 -20.30 -9.07 6.36
C LEU A 143 -20.36 -10.42 5.62
N LEU A 144 -19.21 -10.94 5.19
CA LEU A 144 -19.11 -12.26 4.57
C LEU A 144 -19.51 -13.37 5.55
N LEU A 145 -19.05 -13.27 6.80
CA LEU A 145 -19.36 -14.26 7.82
C LEU A 145 -20.87 -14.32 8.08
N ASP A 146 -21.52 -13.16 8.22
CA ASP A 146 -22.96 -13.03 8.46
C ASP A 146 -23.79 -13.60 7.30
N GLU A 147 -23.48 -13.20 6.06
CA GLU A 147 -24.27 -13.64 4.90
C GLU A 147 -24.14 -15.15 4.65
N LEU A 148 -22.93 -15.70 4.76
CA LEU A 148 -22.72 -17.15 4.65
C LEU A 148 -23.42 -17.90 5.79
N ASN A 149 -23.38 -17.38 7.01
CA ASN A 149 -24.04 -17.98 8.17
C ASN A 149 -25.55 -18.11 7.95
N LYS A 150 -26.16 -17.03 7.47
CA LYS A 150 -27.59 -16.93 7.21
C LYS A 150 -28.04 -17.89 6.10
N GLU A 151 -27.26 -18.01 5.03
CA GLU A 151 -27.65 -18.82 3.86
C GLU A 151 -27.36 -20.33 4.05
N PHE A 152 -26.22 -20.68 4.67
CA PHE A 152 -25.71 -22.06 4.68
C PHE A 152 -25.60 -22.70 6.07
N TYR A 153 -25.51 -21.92 7.16
CA TYR A 153 -25.17 -22.45 8.48
C TYR A 153 -26.19 -22.14 9.59
N ASN A 154 -27.37 -21.60 9.26
CA ASN A 154 -28.41 -21.21 10.22
C ASN A 154 -27.88 -20.38 11.41
N ASN A 155 -26.90 -19.50 11.14
CA ASN A 155 -26.24 -18.65 12.15
C ASN A 155 -25.57 -19.43 13.30
N SER A 156 -25.15 -20.67 13.05
CA SER A 156 -24.46 -21.49 14.04
C SER A 156 -22.94 -21.42 13.95
N ALA A 157 -22.39 -20.98 12.82
CA ALA A 157 -20.95 -20.91 12.62
C ALA A 157 -20.38 -19.62 13.22
N THR A 158 -19.15 -19.71 13.71
CA THR A 158 -18.51 -18.61 14.47
C THR A 158 -17.28 -18.05 13.77
N ASP A 159 -16.73 -18.79 12.80
CA ASP A 159 -15.52 -18.38 12.10
C ASP A 159 -15.44 -19.03 10.71
N PHE A 160 -14.48 -18.57 9.92
CA PHE A 160 -14.14 -19.18 8.65
C PHE A 160 -13.34 -20.47 8.85
N LYS A 161 -13.62 -21.45 8.00
CA LYS A 161 -12.79 -22.65 7.86
C LYS A 161 -11.63 -22.39 6.90
N ASN A 162 -11.88 -21.65 5.82
CA ASN A 162 -10.83 -21.21 4.90
C ASN A 162 -9.95 -20.14 5.57
N ASN A 163 -8.69 -20.06 5.15
CA ASN A 163 -7.81 -18.96 5.54
C ASN A 163 -8.15 -17.72 4.71
N ILE A 164 -8.62 -16.66 5.36
CA ILE A 164 -8.96 -15.38 4.70
C ILE A 164 -7.99 -14.30 5.13
N GLU A 165 -7.27 -13.75 4.16
CA GLU A 165 -6.27 -12.70 4.35
C GLU A 165 -6.67 -11.44 3.60
N PHE A 166 -6.39 -10.29 4.22
CA PHE A 166 -6.59 -8.96 3.64
C PHE A 166 -5.24 -8.26 3.60
N ILE A 167 -4.63 -8.22 2.41
CA ILE A 167 -3.28 -7.70 2.19
C ILE A 167 -3.39 -6.26 1.68
N PRO A 168 -2.79 -5.26 2.36
CA PRO A 168 -2.79 -3.89 1.87
C PRO A 168 -2.18 -3.79 0.47
N VAL A 169 -2.83 -3.07 -0.43
CA VAL A 169 -2.37 -2.84 -1.80
C VAL A 169 -2.76 -1.44 -2.29
N PHE A 170 -1.89 -0.78 -3.04
CA PHE A 170 -2.21 0.47 -3.72
C PHE A 170 -2.87 0.17 -5.07
N ALA A 171 -4.12 0.57 -5.25
CA ALA A 171 -4.89 0.35 -6.46
C ALA A 171 -5.81 1.54 -6.79
N ARG A 172 -6.40 1.55 -7.98
CA ARG A 172 -7.40 2.57 -8.33
C ARG A 172 -8.79 2.13 -7.87
N ARG A 173 -9.72 3.08 -7.79
CA ARG A 173 -11.10 2.78 -7.40
C ARG A 173 -11.80 1.84 -8.39
N GLU A 174 -11.48 1.95 -9.67
CA GLU A 174 -12.07 1.11 -10.72
C GLU A 174 -11.69 -0.37 -10.59
N ASP A 175 -10.60 -0.66 -9.87
CA ASP A 175 -10.11 -2.00 -9.60
C ASP A 175 -10.85 -2.65 -8.39
N LEU A 176 -11.65 -1.88 -7.64
CA LEU A 176 -12.41 -2.37 -6.50
C LEU A 176 -13.60 -3.23 -6.94
N MET A 177 -13.76 -4.38 -6.30
CA MET A 177 -15.03 -5.10 -6.33
C MET A 177 -15.96 -4.62 -5.23
N SER A 178 -17.26 -4.69 -5.53
CA SER A 178 -18.30 -4.43 -4.54
C SER A 178 -18.48 -5.62 -3.60
N ILE A 179 -19.06 -5.35 -2.42
CA ILE A 179 -19.40 -6.40 -1.45
C ILE A 179 -20.35 -7.44 -2.05
N GLU A 180 -21.28 -7.05 -2.91
CA GLU A 180 -22.23 -7.98 -3.55
C GLU A 180 -21.51 -8.98 -4.46
N ASN A 181 -20.50 -8.52 -5.21
CA ASN A 181 -19.68 -9.39 -6.05
C ASN A 181 -18.83 -10.35 -5.21
N LEU A 182 -18.27 -9.87 -4.09
CA LEU A 182 -17.53 -10.71 -3.16
C LEU A 182 -18.42 -11.79 -2.54
N ILE A 183 -19.62 -11.43 -2.09
CA ILE A 183 -20.62 -12.38 -1.58
C ILE A 183 -20.96 -13.40 -2.66
N LYS A 184 -21.23 -12.97 -3.89
CA LYS A 184 -21.52 -13.87 -5.02
C LYS A 184 -20.41 -14.88 -5.30
N ILE A 185 -19.14 -14.47 -5.16
CA ILE A 185 -18.00 -15.38 -5.29
C ILE A 185 -17.98 -16.36 -4.12
N ALA A 186 -18.16 -15.86 -2.89
CA ALA A 186 -18.12 -16.65 -1.66
C ALA A 186 -19.24 -17.72 -1.60
N THR A 187 -20.44 -17.37 -2.04
CA THR A 187 -21.64 -18.25 -2.01
C THR A 187 -21.72 -19.18 -3.21
N LYS A 188 -20.83 -19.05 -4.20
CA LYS A 188 -20.78 -19.97 -5.35
C LYS A 188 -20.55 -21.39 -4.86
N THR A 189 -21.52 -22.26 -5.09
CA THR A 189 -21.48 -23.64 -4.58
C THR A 189 -20.78 -24.60 -5.54
N SER A 190 -20.26 -25.68 -4.95
CA SER A 190 -19.80 -26.87 -5.68
C SER A 190 -20.20 -28.13 -4.91
N LYS A 191 -20.48 -29.22 -5.63
CA LYS A 191 -20.77 -30.52 -5.03
C LYS A 191 -19.51 -31.10 -4.39
N VAL A 192 -19.56 -31.36 -3.09
CA VAL A 192 -18.44 -31.95 -2.33
C VAL A 192 -18.89 -33.29 -1.74
N PRO A 193 -18.15 -34.39 -2.00
CA PRO A 193 -18.39 -35.67 -1.35
C PRO A 193 -18.18 -35.58 0.16
N MET A 194 -19.11 -36.15 0.92
CA MET A 194 -19.09 -36.17 2.38
C MET A 194 -19.65 -37.50 2.91
N GLU A 195 -19.21 -37.90 4.11
CA GLU A 195 -19.85 -38.95 4.90
C GLU A 195 -20.79 -38.31 5.92
N TYR A 196 -22.09 -38.60 5.83
CA TYR A 196 -23.07 -38.24 6.85
C TYR A 196 -23.18 -39.38 7.87
N ILE A 197 -23.13 -39.06 9.15
CA ILE A 197 -23.32 -40.02 10.23
C ILE A 197 -24.76 -39.90 10.72
N VAL A 198 -25.53 -40.99 10.64
CA VAL A 198 -26.94 -41.02 11.01
C VAL A 198 -27.12 -40.65 12.48
N GLU A 199 -27.92 -39.62 12.75
CA GLU A 199 -28.24 -39.13 14.09
C GLU A 199 -29.55 -39.76 14.63
N PRO A 200 -29.82 -39.70 15.95
CA PRO A 200 -31.09 -40.16 16.49
C PRO A 200 -32.29 -39.47 15.84
N ALA A 201 -33.32 -40.25 15.51
CA ALA A 201 -34.55 -39.81 14.83
C ALA A 201 -34.40 -39.39 13.34
N ASP A 202 -33.24 -39.60 12.74
CA ASP A 202 -33.09 -39.43 11.29
C ASP A 202 -33.90 -40.48 10.50
N THR A 203 -34.34 -40.05 9.31
CA THR A 203 -34.91 -40.92 8.27
C THR A 203 -34.21 -40.59 6.96
N LEU A 204 -34.21 -41.49 5.97
CA LEU A 204 -33.60 -41.21 4.66
C LEU A 204 -34.13 -39.92 4.03
N GLY A 205 -35.45 -39.70 4.09
CA GLY A 205 -36.08 -38.47 3.60
C GLY A 205 -35.74 -37.23 4.45
N GLY A 206 -35.67 -37.40 5.78
CA GLY A 206 -35.26 -36.33 6.69
C GLY A 206 -33.82 -35.86 6.45
N ILE A 207 -32.89 -36.81 6.28
CA ILE A 207 -31.49 -36.53 5.94
C ILE A 207 -31.39 -35.84 4.59
N ALA A 208 -32.06 -36.36 3.56
CA ALA A 208 -32.05 -35.76 2.22
C ALA A 208 -32.52 -34.29 2.27
N ASN A 209 -33.63 -34.02 2.96
CA ASN A 209 -34.14 -32.66 3.17
C ASN A 209 -33.17 -31.77 3.95
N LYS A 210 -32.59 -32.28 5.06
CA LYS A 210 -31.60 -31.56 5.89
C LYS A 210 -30.38 -31.14 5.07
N LEU A 211 -29.93 -32.01 4.17
CA LEU A 211 -28.78 -31.78 3.29
C LEU A 211 -29.13 -31.07 1.98
N LYS A 212 -30.41 -30.70 1.77
CA LYS A 212 -30.92 -30.09 0.53
C LYS A 212 -30.63 -30.92 -0.73
N ILE A 213 -30.57 -32.24 -0.62
CA ILE A 213 -30.43 -33.18 -1.75
C ILE A 213 -31.73 -33.98 -1.96
N SER A 214 -31.89 -34.57 -3.13
CA SER A 214 -33.03 -35.47 -3.35
C SER A 214 -32.81 -36.84 -2.67
N LEU A 215 -33.90 -37.48 -2.23
CA LEU A 215 -33.83 -38.87 -1.72
C LEU A 215 -33.21 -39.81 -2.76
N GLN A 216 -33.50 -39.58 -4.05
CA GLN A 216 -32.94 -40.38 -5.12
C GLN A 216 -31.42 -40.19 -5.26
N GLU A 217 -30.91 -38.95 -5.16
CA GLU A 217 -29.46 -38.72 -5.10
C GLU A 217 -28.83 -39.44 -3.91
N LEU A 218 -29.42 -39.35 -2.71
CA LEU A 218 -28.93 -40.08 -1.53
C LEU A 218 -28.83 -41.59 -1.79
N LEU A 219 -29.86 -42.20 -2.38
CA LEU A 219 -29.87 -43.62 -2.71
C LEU A 219 -28.87 -43.98 -3.83
N ASN A 220 -28.66 -43.09 -4.81
CA ASN A 220 -27.68 -43.31 -5.88
C ASN A 220 -26.25 -43.44 -5.35
N TYR A 221 -25.87 -42.64 -4.33
CA TYR A 221 -24.56 -42.77 -3.68
C TYR A 221 -24.48 -43.97 -2.72
N ASN A 222 -25.62 -44.54 -2.33
CA ASN A 222 -25.72 -45.66 -1.39
C ASN A 222 -26.56 -46.80 -2.00
N PRO A 223 -26.07 -47.49 -3.06
CA PRO A 223 -26.85 -48.45 -3.84
C PRO A 223 -27.26 -49.72 -3.07
N HIS A 224 -26.78 -49.89 -1.84
CA HIS A 224 -27.22 -50.95 -0.93
C HIS A 224 -28.52 -50.61 -0.21
N LEU A 225 -28.99 -49.36 -0.30
CA LEU A 225 -30.22 -48.88 0.31
C LEU A 225 -31.35 -48.76 -0.73
N THR A 226 -32.57 -48.90 -0.22
CA THR A 226 -33.83 -48.68 -0.92
C THR A 226 -34.66 -47.63 -0.16
N PRO A 227 -35.73 -47.07 -0.74
CA PRO A 227 -36.62 -46.15 -0.02
C PRO A 227 -37.22 -46.73 1.27
N GLU A 228 -37.29 -48.07 1.38
CA GLU A 228 -37.84 -48.80 2.52
C GLU A 228 -36.76 -49.27 3.51
N SER A 229 -35.48 -49.02 3.20
CA SER A 229 -34.38 -49.44 4.06
C SER A 229 -34.42 -48.70 5.39
N THR A 230 -34.19 -49.46 6.47
CA THR A 230 -34.02 -48.89 7.80
C THR A 230 -32.55 -48.57 8.02
N ILE A 231 -32.26 -47.35 8.45
CA ILE A 231 -30.91 -46.88 8.79
C ILE A 231 -30.69 -46.95 10.30
N THR A 232 -29.45 -47.19 10.70
CA THR A 232 -29.05 -47.30 12.12
C THR A 232 -28.26 -46.08 12.57
N VAL A 233 -28.44 -45.67 13.83
CA VAL A 233 -27.68 -44.53 14.39
C VAL A 233 -26.18 -44.84 14.35
N GLY A 234 -25.38 -43.90 13.87
CA GLY A 234 -23.94 -44.07 13.67
C GLY A 234 -23.55 -44.67 12.31
N GLU A 235 -24.52 -45.09 11.50
CA GLU A 235 -24.29 -45.54 10.12
C GLU A 235 -23.75 -44.39 9.26
N LYS A 236 -22.85 -44.71 8.33
CA LYS A 236 -22.21 -43.74 7.45
C LYS A 236 -22.84 -43.79 6.07
N LEU A 237 -23.46 -42.70 5.65
CA LEU A 237 -24.04 -42.53 4.33
C LEU A 237 -23.13 -41.65 3.47
N LYS A 238 -22.86 -42.09 2.25
CA LYS A 238 -22.14 -41.28 1.27
C LYS A 238 -23.10 -40.28 0.64
N VAL A 239 -22.72 -39.01 0.63
CA VAL A 239 -23.53 -37.94 0.04
C VAL A 239 -22.64 -36.98 -0.72
N GLU A 240 -23.21 -36.24 -1.67
CA GLU A 240 -22.60 -35.04 -2.22
C GLU A 240 -23.50 -33.86 -1.87
N VAL A 241 -22.95 -32.86 -1.19
CA VAL A 241 -23.69 -31.67 -0.77
C VAL A 241 -23.10 -30.43 -1.44
N ASP A 242 -23.97 -29.49 -1.76
CA ASP A 242 -23.55 -28.18 -2.27
C ASP A 242 -22.92 -27.39 -1.13
N MET A 243 -21.62 -27.15 -1.23
CA MET A 243 -20.89 -26.29 -0.28
C MET A 243 -20.49 -24.97 -0.94
N PRO A 244 -20.61 -23.84 -0.23
CA PRO A 244 -20.09 -22.56 -0.71
C PRO A 244 -18.56 -22.62 -0.87
N PHE A 245 -18.04 -21.80 -1.78
CA PHE A 245 -16.60 -21.66 -2.03
C PHE A 245 -15.86 -21.29 -0.74
N ILE A 246 -16.40 -20.32 0.02
CA ILE A 246 -15.94 -19.99 1.36
C ILE A 246 -16.82 -20.71 2.39
N LYS A 247 -16.18 -21.53 3.23
CA LYS A 247 -16.79 -22.40 4.23
C LYS A 247 -16.59 -21.82 5.63
N LEU A 248 -17.58 -22.04 6.47
CA LEU A 248 -17.55 -21.67 7.89
C LEU A 248 -17.38 -22.89 8.80
N ARG A 249 -17.04 -22.63 10.06
CA ARG A 249 -16.92 -23.61 11.14
C ARG A 249 -17.62 -23.16 12.43
#